data_AF-A0A0R3JUV4-F1
#
_entry.id   AF-A0A0R3JUV4-F1
#
_cell.length_a   1.000
_cell.length_b   1.000
_cell.length_c   1.000
_cell.angle_alpha   90.00
_cell.angle_beta   90.00
_cell.angle_gamma   90.00
#
_symmetry.space_group_name_H-M   'P 1'
#
loop_
_entity.id
_entity.type
_entity.pdbx_description
1 polymer ?
#
loop_
_entity_poly.entity_id
_entity_poly.type
_entity_poly.pdbx_seq_one_letter_code
_entity_poly.pdbx_strand_id
1 'polypeptide(L)' 'MIDKQYGKHILVCNMCGEEYEFDSYDEAIKYMRENGWRSKNYGGEWEDICDICWEEIENE' A
#
# COMPACT_ATOMS: atom_id res chain seq x y z
N MET A 1 -0.34 2.26 -3.84
CA MET A 1 0.42 1.81 -5.02
C MET A 1 1.87 1.57 -4.61
N ILE A 2 2.64 0.72 -5.31
CA ILE A 2 4.10 0.65 -5.11
C ILE A 2 4.80 1.40 -6.24
N ASP A 3 5.42 2.53 -5.91
CA ASP A 3 6.18 3.36 -6.83
C ASP A 3 7.66 3.02 -6.81
N LYS A 4 8.38 3.24 -7.91
CA LYS A 4 9.84 3.08 -7.95
C LYS A 4 10.52 4.44 -7.98
N GLN A 5 11.25 4.78 -6.92
CA GLN A 5 11.95 6.06 -6.77
C GLN A 5 13.41 5.81 -6.40
N TYR A 6 14.36 6.44 -7.10
CA TYR A 6 15.81 6.36 -6.81
C TYR A 6 16.37 4.94 -6.59
N GLY A 7 15.79 3.93 -7.25
CA GLY A 7 16.21 2.52 -7.11
C GLY A 7 15.53 1.76 -5.98
N LYS A 8 14.69 2.41 -5.16
CA LYS A 8 13.85 1.82 -4.13
C LYS A 8 12.41 1.64 -4.61
N HIS A 9 11.71 0.72 -3.98
CA HIS A 9 10.27 0.50 -4.14
C HIS A 9 9.55 1.09 -2.92
N ILE A 10 8.71 2.09 -3.14
CA ILE A 10 8.01 2.87 -2.12
C ILE A 10 6.55 2.45 -2.13
N LEU A 11 6.10 1.79 -1.08
CA LEU A 11 4.69 1.53 -0.83
C LEU A 11 4.11 2.72 -0.08
N VAL A 12 3.02 3.29 -0.59
CA VAL A 12 2.34 4.43 0.05
C VAL A 12 0.87 4.09 0.28
N CYS A 13 0.38 4.37 1.49
CA CYS A 13 -1.05 4.32 1.80
C CYS A 13 -1.74 5.52 1.15
N ASN A 14 -2.69 5.25 0.25
CA ASN A 14 -3.40 6.28 -0.49
C ASN A 14 -4.40 7.08 0.38
N MET A 15 -4.68 6.65 1.61
CA MET A 15 -5.54 7.38 2.55
C MET A 15 -4.74 8.27 3.51
N CYS A 16 -3.81 7.70 4.28
CA CYS A 16 -3.09 8.44 5.33
C CYS A 16 -1.69 8.95 4.91
N GLY A 17 -1.17 8.50 3.77
CA GLY A 17 0.15 8.87 3.28
C GLY A 17 1.31 8.17 3.99
N GLU A 18 1.06 7.09 4.74
CA GLU A 18 2.13 6.29 5.35
C GLU A 18 2.98 5.59 4.28
N GLU A 19 4.31 5.66 4.41
CA GLU A 19 5.25 5.19 3.40
C GLU A 19 6.23 4.14 3.95
N TYR A 20 6.54 3.15 3.12
CA TYR A 20 7.52 2.10 3.40
C TYR A 20 8.44 1.88 2.20
N GLU A 21 9.75 1.83 2.45
CA GLU A 21 10.76 1.63 1.40
C GLU A 21 11.29 0.20 1.38
N PHE A 22 11.47 -0.35 0.19
CA PHE A 22 11.97 -1.71 -0.06
C PHE A 22 13.04 -1.72 -1.14
N ASP A 23 13.95 -2.70 -1.09
CA ASP A 23 14.98 -2.89 -2.11
C ASP A 23 14.44 -3.60 -3.36
N SER A 24 13.33 -4.33 -3.23
CA SER A 24 12.67 -5.01 -4.33
C SER A 24 11.15 -4.89 -4.28
N TYR A 25 10.53 -5.01 -5.46
CA TYR A 25 9.07 -5.06 -5.57
C TYR A 25 8.46 -6.25 -4.83
N ASP A 26 9.14 -7.40 -4.86
CA ASP A 26 8.66 -8.63 -4.20
C ASP A 26 8.62 -8.47 -2.68
N GLU A 27 9.58 -7.75 -2.08
CA GLU A 27 9.56 -7.41 -0.66
C GLU A 27 8.38 -6.52 -0.29
N ALA A 28 8.09 -5.50 -1.10
CA ALA A 28 6.94 -4.62 -0.89
C ALA A 28 5.61 -5.40 -0.95
N ILE A 29 5.45 -6.26 -1.96
CA ILE A 29 4.26 -7.13 -2.08
C ILE A 29 4.14 -8.11 -0.92
N LYS A 30 5.26 -8.69 -0.47
CA LYS A 30 5.28 -9.58 0.69
C LYS A 30 4.84 -8.82 1.94
N TYR A 31 5.38 -7.63 2.17
CA TYR A 31 5.02 -6.78 3.30
C TYR A 31 3.52 -6.47 3.31
N MET A 32 2.94 -6.08 2.16
CA MET A 32 1.50 -5.83 2.05
C MET A 32 0.66 -7.03 2.49
N ARG A 33 1.04 -8.23 2.04
CA ARG A 33 0.33 -9.48 2.38
C ARG A 33 0.42 -9.83 3.85
N GLU A 34 1.58 -9.60 4.46
CA GLU A 34 1.85 -9.95 5.87
C GLU A 34 1.26 -8.92 6.86
N ASN A 35 1.12 -7.66 6.46
CA ASN A 35 0.71 -6.55 7.33
C ASN A 35 -0.70 -6.02 7.01
N GLY A 36 -1.56 -6.85 6.43
CA GLY A 36 -2.99 -6.53 6.30
C GLY A 36 -3.35 -5.47 5.26
N TRP A 37 -2.41 -4.98 4.45
CA TRP A 37 -2.70 -4.00 3.41
C TRP A 37 -3.72 -4.52 2.39
N ARG A 38 -4.47 -3.60 1.79
CA ARG A 38 -5.51 -3.91 0.82
C ARG A 38 -5.38 -3.01 -0.41
N SER A 39 -5.37 -3.63 -1.58
CA SER A 39 -5.43 -2.93 -2.86
C SER A 39 -6.89 -2.89 -3.34
N LYS A 40 -7.43 -1.70 -3.59
CA LYS A 40 -8.78 -1.51 -4.11
C LYS A 40 -8.73 -0.77 -5.44
N ASN A 41 -9.55 -1.21 -6.39
CA ASN A 41 -9.70 -0.50 -7.66
C ASN A 41 -10.92 0.43 -7.59
N TYR A 42 -10.71 1.72 -7.75
CA TYR A 42 -11.75 2.73 -7.88
C TYR A 42 -11.72 3.33 -9.28
N GLY A 43 -12.71 2.98 -10.10
CA GLY A 43 -12.89 3.60 -11.41
C GLY A 43 -11.74 3.41 -12.39
N GLY A 44 -10.90 2.37 -12.21
CA GLY A 44 -9.73 2.10 -13.05
C GLY A 44 -8.39 2.43 -12.38
N GLU A 45 -8.39 3.15 -11.26
CA GLU A 45 -7.19 3.46 -10.49
C GLU A 45 -7.05 2.50 -9.30
N TRP A 46 -5.82 2.07 -9.01
CA TRP A 46 -5.52 1.20 -7.88
C TRP A 46 -5.00 2.02 -6.71
N GLU A 47 -5.66 1.88 -5.57
CA GLU A 47 -5.27 2.45 -4.30
C GLU A 47 -4.80 1.33 -3.37
N ASP A 48 -3.65 1.51 -2.72
CA ASP A 48 -3.22 0.63 -1.62
C ASP A 48 -3.49 1.34 -0.29
N ILE A 49 -4.17 0.64 0.61
CA ILE A 49 -4.61 1.15 1.89
C ILE A 49 -3.98 0.29 2.99
N CYS A 50 -3.40 0.91 4.01
CA CYS A 50 -2.86 0.18 5.17
C CYS A 50 -3.97 -0.46 5.98
N ASP A 51 -3.61 -1.39 6.86
CA ASP A 51 -4.53 -2.13 7.73
C ASP A 51 -5.39 -1.20 8.59
N ILE A 52 -4.78 -0.19 9.21
CA ILE A 52 -5.47 0.78 10.07
C ILE A 52 -6.56 1.53 9.29
N CYS A 53 -6.19 2.10 8.14
CA CYS A 53 -7.12 2.82 7.29
C CYS A 53 -8.22 1.90 6.73
N TRP A 54 -7.89 0.64 6.45
CA TRP A 54 -8.88 -0.33 6.00
C TRP A 54 -9.90 -0.66 7.10
N GLU A 55 -9.45 -0.84 8.34
CA GLU A 55 -10.33 -1.01 9.49
C GLU A 55 -11.25 0.19 9.69
N GLU A 56 -10.76 1.41 9.48
CA GLU A 56 -11.61 2.61 9.53
C GLU A 56 -12.72 2.57 8.47
N ILE A 57 -12.43 2.17 7.23
CA ILE A 57 -13.42 2.04 6.14
C ILE A 57 -14.48 0.97 6.47
N GLU A 58 -14.09 -0.18 7.02
CA GLU A 58 -15.03 -1.28 7.30
C GLU A 58 -15.96 -0.99 8.49
N ASN A 59 -15.59 -0.04 9.35
CA ASN A 59 -16.36 0.34 10.52
C ASN A 59 -17.30 1.55 10.30
N GLU A 60 -17.38 2.08 9.07
CA GLU A 60 -18.30 3.14 8.64
C GLU A 60 -19.51 2.59 7.84
#